data_AF-A0A2A9F4A5-F1
#
_entry.id   AF-A0A2A9F4A5-F1
#
_cell.length_a   1.000
_cell.length_b   1.000
_cell.length_c   1.000
_cell.angle_alpha   90.00
_cell.angle_beta   90.00
_cell.angle_gamma   90.00
#
_symmetry.space_group_name_H-M   'P 1'
#
loop_
_entity.id
_entity.type
_entity.pdbx_description
1 polymer ?
#
loop_
_entity_poly.entity_id
_entity_poly.type
_entity_poly.pdbx_seq_one_letter_code
_entity_poly.pdbx_strand_id
1 'polypeptide(L)'
;MSTPHTDYQKGLKYRENKILDRAAAILANRYVRGNALCNPDATKEYVRFKLASAEHEVFALLLLDNQHRVIEFKSLFKGTIDSASIYPREVIKSVLEVNAAAVILAHNHPSGDPSPSQADRRITRKLIDALALVDVRVLDHIVVGDSSVSFAERGWL
;
A
#
# COMPACT_ATOMS: atom_id res chain seq x y z
N MET A 1 -30.22 7.34 -19.91
CA MET A 1 -29.96 6.15 -20.75
C MET A 1 -28.46 6.10 -21.03
N SER A 2 -27.74 5.20 -20.38
CA SER A 2 -26.29 5.05 -20.56
C SER A 2 -26.01 4.31 -21.87
N THR A 3 -25.06 4.79 -22.67
CA THR A 3 -24.69 4.19 -23.96
C THR A 3 -23.96 2.84 -23.77
N PRO A 4 -24.18 1.85 -24.66
CA PRO A 4 -23.66 0.47 -24.52
C PRO A 4 -22.13 0.35 -24.53
N HIS A 5 -21.43 1.40 -24.98
CA HIS A 5 -19.97 1.47 -24.99
C HIS A 5 -19.36 1.56 -23.58
N THR A 6 -20.08 2.19 -22.64
CA THR A 6 -19.61 2.45 -21.28
C THR A 6 -19.68 1.19 -20.41
N ASP A 7 -20.70 0.35 -20.60
CA ASP A 7 -20.85 -0.92 -19.86
C ASP A 7 -19.81 -1.96 -20.28
N TYR A 8 -19.39 -1.97 -21.55
CA TYR A 8 -18.33 -2.88 -22.03
C TYR A 8 -16.97 -2.55 -21.42
N GLN A 9 -16.59 -1.27 -21.38
CA GLN A 9 -15.36 -0.80 -20.73
C GLN A 9 -15.37 -1.09 -19.23
N LYS A 10 -16.52 -0.91 -18.57
CA LYS A 10 -16.70 -1.23 -17.15
C LYS A 10 -16.53 -2.73 -16.88
N GLY A 11 -17.06 -3.58 -17.76
CA GLY A 11 -16.91 -5.03 -17.70
C GLY A 11 -15.48 -5.51 -17.93
N LEU A 12 -14.73 -4.87 -18.84
CA LEU A 12 -13.32 -5.18 -19.07
C LEU A 12 -12.47 -4.82 -17.85
N LYS A 13 -12.64 -3.60 -17.31
CA LYS A 13 -11.94 -3.11 -16.12
C LYS A 13 -12.19 -3.99 -14.89
N TYR A 14 -13.43 -4.48 -14.72
CA TYR A 14 -13.76 -5.43 -13.65
C TYR A 14 -13.01 -6.77 -13.80
N ARG A 15 -12.88 -7.29 -15.03
CA ARG A 15 -12.14 -8.53 -15.30
C ARG A 15 -10.64 -8.36 -15.07
N GLU A 16 -10.07 -7.24 -15.51
CA GLU A 16 -8.66 -6.88 -15.28
C GLU A 16 -8.36 -6.76 -13.78
N ASN A 17 -9.21 -6.07 -13.00
CA ASN A 17 -9.06 -5.97 -11.55
C ASN A 17 -9.09 -7.34 -10.87
N LYS A 18 -9.97 -8.24 -11.30
CA LYS A 18 -9.99 -9.63 -10.79
C LYS A 18 -8.70 -10.39 -11.11
N ILE A 19 -8.10 -10.16 -12.28
CA ILE A 19 -6.82 -10.78 -12.66
C ILE A 19 -5.70 -10.24 -11.78
N LEU A 20 -5.64 -8.92 -11.56
CA LEU A 20 -4.65 -8.27 -10.69
C LEU A 20 -4.77 -8.75 -9.25
N ASP A 21 -5.99 -8.84 -8.71
CA ASP A 21 -6.22 -9.40 -7.37
C ASP A 21 -5.76 -10.86 -7.27
N ARG A 22 -6.00 -11.65 -8.31
CA ARG A 22 -5.55 -13.04 -8.36
C ARG A 22 -4.03 -13.14 -8.47
N ALA A 23 -3.39 -12.28 -9.27
CA ALA A 23 -1.95 -12.18 -9.37
C ALA A 23 -1.33 -11.77 -8.02
N ALA A 24 -1.88 -10.76 -7.35
CA ALA A 24 -1.46 -10.35 -6.01
C ALA A 24 -1.62 -11.50 -5.01
N ALA A 25 -2.72 -12.28 -5.08
CA ALA A 25 -2.91 -13.45 -4.24
C ALA A 25 -1.92 -14.60 -4.55
N ILE A 26 -1.52 -14.78 -5.81
CA ILE A 26 -0.47 -15.74 -6.19
C ILE A 26 0.89 -15.28 -5.67
N LEU A 27 1.23 -13.99 -5.82
CA LEU A 27 2.44 -13.42 -5.25
C LEU A 27 2.44 -13.55 -3.72
N ALA A 28 1.33 -13.26 -3.06
CA ALA A 28 1.19 -13.51 -1.63
C ALA A 28 1.41 -15.00 -1.33
N ASN A 29 0.75 -15.94 -1.99
CA ASN A 29 0.99 -17.36 -1.72
C ASN A 29 2.45 -17.79 -1.96
N ARG A 30 3.13 -17.23 -2.97
CA ARG A 30 4.52 -17.53 -3.32
C ARG A 30 5.54 -16.89 -2.38
N TYR A 31 5.26 -15.68 -1.89
CA TYR A 31 6.22 -14.85 -1.16
C TYR A 31 5.80 -14.52 0.29
N VAL A 32 4.58 -14.87 0.71
CA VAL A 32 4.00 -14.55 2.04
C VAL A 32 3.73 -15.81 2.88
N ARG A 33 3.30 -16.93 2.27
CA ARG A 33 2.94 -18.14 3.03
C ARG A 33 4.12 -19.03 3.48
N GLY A 34 5.36 -18.54 3.38
CA GLY A 34 6.53 -19.30 3.84
C GLY A 34 7.84 -18.54 3.79
N ASN A 35 7.96 -17.56 2.89
CA ASN A 35 9.09 -16.65 2.86
C ASN A 35 8.71 -15.31 3.48
N ALA A 36 9.68 -14.69 4.16
CA ALA A 36 9.61 -13.29 4.51
C ALA A 36 9.60 -12.46 3.21
N LEU A 37 8.97 -11.27 3.22
CA LEU A 37 9.14 -10.28 2.15
C LEU A 37 10.57 -9.71 2.21
N CYS A 38 11.56 -10.53 1.89
CA CYS A 38 12.98 -10.16 1.86
C CYS A 38 13.40 -9.57 0.52
N ASN A 39 12.49 -9.54 -0.47
CA ASN A 39 12.77 -8.97 -1.78
C ASN A 39 11.95 -7.68 -1.97
N PRO A 40 12.60 -6.50 -1.93
CA PRO A 40 11.95 -5.20 -2.17
C PRO A 40 11.17 -5.13 -3.49
N ASP A 41 11.64 -5.75 -4.56
CA ASP A 41 10.94 -5.75 -5.85
C ASP A 41 9.65 -6.55 -5.80
N ALA A 42 9.66 -7.72 -5.15
CA ALA A 42 8.46 -8.52 -4.96
C ALA A 42 7.42 -7.79 -4.09
N THR A 43 7.87 -7.04 -3.07
CA THR A 43 7.02 -6.18 -2.25
C THR A 43 6.39 -5.06 -3.07
N LYS A 44 7.19 -4.32 -3.86
CA LYS A 44 6.72 -3.25 -4.75
C LYS A 44 5.69 -3.78 -5.75
N GLU A 45 5.96 -4.93 -6.36
CA GLU A 45 5.04 -5.55 -7.32
C GLU A 45 3.72 -5.98 -6.66
N TYR A 46 3.78 -6.61 -5.48
CA TYR A 46 2.61 -6.97 -4.71
C TYR A 46 1.73 -5.75 -4.36
N VAL A 47 2.34 -4.70 -3.82
CA VAL A 47 1.64 -3.45 -3.47
C VAL A 47 1.07 -2.78 -4.72
N ARG A 48 1.84 -2.75 -5.82
CA ARG A 48 1.38 -2.22 -7.10
C ARG A 48 0.13 -2.95 -7.58
N PHE A 49 0.11 -4.28 -7.58
CA PHE A 49 -1.08 -5.03 -8.01
C PHE A 49 -2.30 -4.79 -7.12
N LYS A 50 -2.08 -4.56 -5.81
CA LYS A 50 -3.16 -4.21 -4.88
C LYS A 50 -3.74 -2.82 -5.07
N LEU A 51 -2.94 -1.86 -5.54
CA LEU A 51 -3.35 -0.47 -5.66
C LEU A 51 -3.58 0.00 -7.11
N ALA A 52 -3.10 -0.74 -8.12
CA ALA A 52 -3.15 -0.35 -9.53
C ALA A 52 -4.57 -0.18 -10.08
N SER A 53 -5.56 -0.83 -9.47
CA SER A 53 -6.96 -0.74 -9.89
C SER A 53 -7.72 0.43 -9.24
N ALA A 54 -7.11 1.16 -8.32
CA ALA A 54 -7.76 2.23 -7.58
C ALA A 54 -7.84 3.51 -8.43
N GLU A 55 -9.06 3.96 -8.72
CA GLU A 55 -9.34 5.19 -9.48
C GLU A 55 -9.14 6.47 -8.63
N HIS A 56 -8.99 6.32 -7.31
CA HIS A 56 -8.74 7.38 -6.35
C HIS A 56 -7.47 7.05 -5.56
N GLU A 57 -6.87 8.04 -4.89
CA GLU A 57 -5.76 7.74 -4.00
C GLU A 57 -6.28 6.90 -2.83
N VAL A 58 -5.49 5.88 -2.49
CA VAL A 58 -5.74 4.96 -1.40
C VAL A 58 -4.48 4.87 -0.57
N PHE A 59 -4.58 5.15 0.73
CA PHE A 59 -3.49 4.88 1.68
C PHE A 59 -3.74 3.53 2.34
N ALA A 60 -2.74 2.67 2.30
CA ALA A 60 -2.81 1.30 2.77
C ALA A 60 -1.61 0.93 3.65
N LEU A 61 -1.82 -0.09 4.46
CA LEU A 61 -0.81 -0.71 5.30
C LEU A 61 -0.58 -2.14 4.84
N LEU A 62 0.67 -2.52 4.71
CA LEU A 62 1.09 -3.91 4.64
C LEU A 62 1.65 -4.31 6.00
N LEU A 63 0.86 -5.07 6.75
CA LEU A 63 1.10 -5.42 8.15
C LEU A 63 1.91 -6.71 8.23
N LEU A 64 2.99 -6.70 9.01
CA LEU A 64 4.00 -7.75 9.02
C LEU A 64 4.25 -8.28 10.44
N ASP A 65 4.59 -9.57 10.54
CA ASP A 65 5.08 -10.19 11.77
C ASP A 65 6.58 -9.91 12.00
N ASN A 66 7.13 -10.42 13.10
CA ASN A 66 8.56 -10.28 13.45
C ASN A 66 9.53 -10.91 12.44
N GLN A 67 9.04 -11.85 11.62
CA GLN A 67 9.80 -12.50 10.55
C GLN A 67 9.54 -11.82 9.19
N HIS A 68 8.92 -10.63 9.17
CA HIS A 68 8.54 -9.89 7.97
C HIS A 68 7.63 -10.67 7.02
N ARG A 69 6.80 -11.58 7.56
CA ARG A 69 5.73 -12.24 6.81
C ARG A 69 4.49 -11.37 6.84
N VAL A 70 3.77 -11.29 5.72
CA VAL A 70 2.53 -10.52 5.65
C VAL A 70 1.45 -11.20 6.47
N ILE A 71 0.89 -10.45 7.41
CA ILE A 71 -0.31 -10.79 8.16
C ILE A 71 -1.52 -10.35 7.34
N GLU A 72 -1.55 -9.08 6.92
CA GLU A 72 -2.69 -8.48 6.23
C GLU A 72 -2.24 -7.29 5.37
N PHE A 73 -2.96 -7.05 4.26
CA PHE A 73 -2.94 -5.78 3.53
C PHE A 73 -4.26 -5.04 3.77
N LYS A 74 -4.19 -3.84 4.34
CA LYS A 74 -5.36 -3.07 4.81
C LYS A 74 -5.39 -1.68 4.18
N SER A 75 -6.42 -1.38 3.39
CA SER A 75 -6.67 -0.03 2.89
C SER A 75 -7.41 0.80 3.95
N LEU A 76 -6.86 1.95 4.34
CA LEU A 76 -7.40 2.77 5.43
C LEU A 76 -8.13 4.02 4.95
N PHE A 77 -7.58 4.72 3.96
CA PHE A 77 -8.12 6.00 3.50
C PHE A 77 -8.32 5.96 1.99
N LYS A 78 -9.40 6.57 1.51
CA LYS A 78 -9.75 6.67 0.09
C LYS A 78 -10.22 8.09 -0.22
N GLY A 79 -9.77 8.68 -1.33
CA GLY A 79 -10.15 10.03 -1.75
C GLY A 79 -8.92 10.86 -2.11
N THR A 80 -9.03 12.19 -2.13
CA THR A 80 -7.83 13.05 -2.20
C THR A 80 -7.14 12.98 -0.85
N ILE A 81 -5.99 12.32 -0.80
CA ILE A 81 -5.24 12.11 0.43
C ILE A 81 -4.29 13.29 0.58
N ASP A 82 -4.78 14.36 1.20
CA ASP A 82 -3.86 15.34 1.77
C ASP A 82 -3.23 14.79 3.06
N SER A 83 -2.08 15.32 3.46
CA SER A 83 -1.43 14.92 4.73
C SER A 83 -2.31 15.14 5.97
N ALA A 84 -3.41 15.91 5.87
CA ALA A 84 -4.33 16.15 6.97
C ALA A 84 -5.36 15.01 7.15
N SER A 85 -5.54 14.16 6.14
CA SER A 85 -6.54 13.09 6.12
C SER A 85 -6.06 11.76 6.73
N ILE A 86 -4.75 11.59 6.96
CA ILE A 86 -4.19 10.37 7.57
C ILE A 86 -3.98 10.59 9.07
N TYR A 87 -4.75 9.84 9.86
CA TYR A 87 -4.71 9.92 11.32
C TYR A 87 -3.82 8.81 11.91
N PRO A 88 -2.70 9.14 12.60
CA PRO A 88 -1.84 8.13 13.21
C PRO A 88 -2.55 7.17 14.15
N ARG A 89 -3.60 7.62 14.86
CA ARG A 89 -4.39 6.76 15.74
C ARG A 89 -5.05 5.57 15.02
N GLU A 90 -5.49 5.75 13.77
CA GLU A 90 -6.13 4.66 13.00
C GLU A 90 -5.08 3.67 12.47
N VAL A 91 -3.89 4.18 12.16
CA VAL A 91 -2.73 3.35 11.80
C VAL A 91 -2.27 2.53 13.01
N ILE A 92 -2.10 3.16 14.18
CA ILE A 92 -1.75 2.51 15.45
C ILE A 92 -2.79 1.44 15.80
N LYS A 93 -4.08 1.77 15.74
CA LYS A 93 -5.15 0.81 16.00
C LYS A 93 -5.04 -0.41 15.07
N SER A 94 -4.76 -0.19 13.79
CA SER A 94 -4.66 -1.26 12.80
C SER A 94 -3.46 -2.17 13.00
N VAL A 95 -2.29 -1.63 13.39
CA VAL A 95 -1.11 -2.47 13.67
C VAL A 95 -1.32 -3.28 14.95
N LEU A 96 -1.93 -2.70 15.99
CA LEU A 96 -2.17 -3.38 17.26
C LEU A 96 -3.26 -4.45 17.14
N GLU A 97 -4.30 -4.22 16.34
CA GLU A 97 -5.40 -5.16 16.12
C GLU A 97 -4.93 -6.54 15.65
N VAL A 98 -3.83 -6.59 14.88
CA VAL A 98 -3.28 -7.83 14.34
C VAL A 98 -1.91 -8.21 14.94
N ASN A 99 -1.47 -7.49 15.98
CA ASN A 99 -0.14 -7.65 16.59
C ASN A 99 1.01 -7.57 15.58
N ALA A 100 0.93 -6.62 14.64
CA ALA A 100 1.99 -6.40 13.67
C ALA A 100 3.25 -5.87 14.37
N ALA A 101 4.40 -6.44 14.05
CA ALA A 101 5.70 -5.99 14.54
C ALA A 101 6.37 -4.96 13.60
N ALA A 102 5.89 -4.91 12.36
CA ALA A 102 6.36 -3.99 11.36
C ALA A 102 5.27 -3.66 10.34
N VAL A 103 5.43 -2.55 9.63
CA VAL A 103 4.52 -2.10 8.59
C VAL A 103 5.28 -1.52 7.40
N ILE A 104 4.74 -1.74 6.21
CA ILE A 104 5.09 -0.97 5.01
C ILE A 104 3.88 -0.09 4.68
N LEU A 105 4.11 1.21 4.59
CA LEU A 105 3.11 2.18 4.17
C LEU A 105 3.01 2.15 2.64
N ALA A 106 1.83 2.38 2.09
CA ALA A 106 1.69 2.51 0.65
C ALA A 106 0.57 3.47 0.27
N HIS A 107 0.73 4.16 -0.85
CA HIS A 107 -0.38 4.82 -1.52
C HIS A 107 -0.18 4.88 -3.03
N ASN A 108 -1.27 5.10 -3.77
CA ASN A 108 -1.22 5.34 -5.21
C ASN A 108 -1.49 6.80 -5.55
N HIS A 109 -0.87 7.26 -6.63
CA HIS A 109 -1.21 8.49 -7.33
C HIS A 109 -1.95 8.14 -8.63
N PRO A 110 -3.27 8.44 -8.74
CA PRO A 110 -4.05 8.22 -9.96
C PRO A 110 -3.51 8.95 -11.20
N SER A 111 -2.67 9.97 -11.01
CA SER A 111 -1.98 10.69 -12.09
C SER A 111 -0.94 9.83 -12.83
N GLY A 112 -0.49 8.72 -12.23
CA GLY A 112 0.56 7.87 -12.77
C GLY A 112 1.99 8.28 -12.38
N ASP A 113 2.21 9.50 -11.85
CA ASP A 113 3.54 9.93 -11.38
C ASP A 113 3.80 9.42 -9.95
N PRO A 114 4.78 8.52 -9.72
CA PRO A 114 5.07 7.99 -8.39
C PRO A 114 5.97 8.92 -7.56
N SER A 115 6.27 10.14 -8.02
CA SER A 115 7.11 11.10 -7.31
C SER A 115 6.45 11.52 -5.99
N PRO A 116 7.06 11.25 -4.82
CA PRO A 116 6.46 11.59 -3.54
C PRO A 116 6.45 13.11 -3.31
N SER A 117 5.32 13.63 -2.87
CA SER A 117 5.15 15.03 -2.49
C SER A 117 5.81 15.34 -1.14
N GLN A 118 5.88 16.63 -0.80
CA GLN A 118 6.28 17.06 0.55
C GLN A 118 5.27 16.61 1.62
N ALA A 119 3.99 16.46 1.26
CA ALA A 119 2.96 15.98 2.16
C ALA A 119 3.23 14.51 2.54
N ASP A 120 3.62 13.69 1.57
CA ASP A 120 3.96 12.28 1.78
C ASP A 120 5.14 12.12 2.73
N ARG A 121 6.19 12.93 2.56
CA ARG A 121 7.34 12.92 3.49
C ARG A 121 6.95 13.26 4.91
N ARG A 122 6.15 14.32 5.09
CA ARG A 122 5.71 14.76 6.43
C ARG A 122 4.86 13.70 7.11
N ILE A 123 3.90 13.10 6.40
CA ILE A 123 3.05 12.07 7.01
C ILE A 123 3.84 10.81 7.31
N THR A 124 4.77 10.41 6.42
CA THR A 124 5.68 9.28 6.65
C THR A 124 6.45 9.47 7.95
N ARG A 125 7.09 10.64 8.13
CA ARG A 125 7.85 10.94 9.34
C ARG A 125 6.98 10.90 10.59
N LYS A 126 5.79 11.51 10.52
CA LYS A 126 4.82 11.50 11.62
C LYS A 126 4.39 10.08 12.01
N LEU A 127 4.21 9.20 11.04
CA LEU A 127 3.85 7.80 11.27
C LEU A 127 5.02 6.98 11.81
N ILE A 128 6.25 7.21 11.34
CA ILE A 128 7.47 6.62 11.91
C ILE A 128 7.56 6.95 13.41
N ASP A 129 7.47 8.24 13.75
CA ASP A 129 7.60 8.69 15.13
C ASP A 129 6.47 8.11 16.02
N ALA A 130 5.24 8.06 15.50
CA ALA A 130 4.09 7.55 16.24
C ALA A 130 4.12 6.02 16.45
N LEU A 131 4.56 5.25 15.44
CA LEU A 131 4.64 3.79 15.52
C LEU A 131 5.82 3.32 16.38
N ALA A 132 6.89 4.10 16.44
CA ALA A 132 8.01 3.84 17.35
C ALA A 132 7.58 3.84 18.84
N LEU A 133 6.55 4.61 19.22
CA LEU A 133 6.02 4.63 20.59
C LEU A 133 5.31 3.33 21.01
N VAL A 134 4.99 2.46 20.05
CA VAL A 134 4.34 1.17 20.28
C VAL A 134 5.17 0.00 19.73
N ASP A 135 6.49 0.22 19.58
CA ASP A 135 7.46 -0.77 19.13
C ASP A 135 7.17 -1.40 17.75
N VAL A 136 6.51 -0.65 16.86
CA VAL A 136 6.24 -1.08 15.47
C VAL A 136 7.16 -0.35 14.50
N ARG A 137 7.91 -1.12 13.70
CA ARG A 137 8.86 -0.57 12.72
C ARG A 137 8.17 -0.21 11.41
N VAL A 138 8.47 0.95 10.85
CA VAL A 138 8.12 1.28 9.46
C VAL A 138 9.30 0.85 8.58
N LEU A 139 9.11 -0.18 7.76
CA LEU A 139 10.19 -0.72 6.91
C LEU A 139 10.31 0.00 5.58
N ASP A 140 9.19 0.50 5.06
CA ASP A 140 9.16 1.24 3.81
C ASP A 140 7.91 2.12 3.70
N HIS A 141 7.95 3.06 2.76
CA HIS A 141 6.78 3.72 2.19
C HIS A 141 6.86 3.64 0.66
N ILE A 142 5.90 2.94 0.06
CA ILE A 142 5.85 2.71 -1.38
C ILE A 142 4.78 3.60 -2.02
N VAL A 143 5.20 4.44 -2.97
CA VAL A 143 4.31 5.27 -3.79
C VAL A 143 4.11 4.60 -5.14
N VAL A 144 2.86 4.38 -5.53
CA VAL A 144 2.47 3.66 -6.74
C VAL A 144 1.89 4.62 -7.77
N GLY A 145 2.53 4.71 -8.93
CA GLY A 145 2.00 5.27 -10.17
C GLY A 145 2.13 4.25 -11.30
N ASP A 146 2.54 4.69 -12.48
CA ASP A 146 2.87 3.80 -13.62
C ASP A 146 4.13 2.96 -13.33
N SER A 147 4.98 3.46 -12.44
CA SER A 147 6.05 2.74 -11.76
C SER A 147 5.91 2.96 -10.25
N SER A 148 6.83 2.45 -9.45
CA SER A 148 6.76 2.55 -7.98
C SER A 148 8.04 3.10 -7.39
N VAL A 149 7.92 3.92 -6.35
CA VAL A 149 9.04 4.51 -5.62
C VAL A 149 9.03 4.03 -4.17
N SER A 150 10.16 3.52 -3.70
CA SER A 150 10.41 3.17 -2.30
C SER A 150 11.13 4.31 -1.58
N PHE A 151 10.67 4.66 -0.37
CA PHE A 151 11.36 5.60 0.50
C PHE A 151 12.64 4.99 1.08
N ALA A 152 12.61 3.69 1.41
CA ALA A 152 13.79 2.97 1.90
C ALA A 152 14.93 2.99 0.87
N GLU A 153 14.64 2.66 -0.39
CA GLU A 153 15.63 2.66 -1.49
C GLU A 153 16.22 4.05 -1.76
N ARG A 154 15.48 5.12 -1.42
CA ARG A 154 15.92 6.50 -1.53
C ARG A 154 16.61 7.05 -0.27
N GLY A 155 16.67 6.27 0.81
CA GLY A 155 17.25 6.69 2.08
C GLY A 155 16.44 7.77 2.80
N TRP A 156 15.11 7.72 2.71
CA TRP A 156 14.20 8.76 3.25
C TRP A 156 13.41 8.36 4.51
N LEU A 157 13.75 7.23 5.13
CA LEU A 157 13.15 6.76 6.39
C LEU A 157 13.98 7.21 7.60
#